data_AF-A0A521PYU5-F1
#
_entry.id   AF-A0A521PYU5-F1
#
_cell.length_a   1.000
_cell.length_b   1.000
_cell.length_c   1.000
_cell.angle_alpha   90.00
_cell.angle_beta   90.00
_cell.angle_gamma   90.00
#
_symmetry.space_group_name_H-M   'P 1'
#
loop_
_entity.id
_entity.type
_entity.pdbx_description
1 polymer ?
#
loop_
_entity_poly.entity_id
_entity_poly.type
_entity_poly.pdbx_seq_one_letter_code
_entity_poly.pdbx_strand_id
1 'polypeptide(L)'
;MKALVEGIYVYKTQKDFSKKVIANYMRVNDLEAVDDSYQFFSRLVPSKPYPTLEGIKEALAEIAETDPKARSARPEDFADLSFVKELDESGFIDALYKGKK
;
A
#
# COMPACT_ATOMS: atom_id res chain seq x y z
N MET A 1 3.70 9.17 -6.92
CA MET A 1 2.62 8.17 -6.95
C MET A 1 2.83 7.06 -7.99
N LYS A 2 3.09 7.34 -9.27
CA LYS A 2 3.30 6.31 -10.32
C LYS A 2 4.24 5.16 -9.92
N ALA A 3 5.43 5.49 -9.42
CA ALA A 3 6.41 4.50 -8.98
C ALA A 3 5.90 3.57 -7.86
N LEU A 4 5.04 4.05 -6.95
CA LEU A 4 4.42 3.21 -5.92
C LEU A 4 3.44 2.21 -6.52
N VAL A 5 2.59 2.67 -7.45
CA VAL A 5 1.64 1.81 -8.19
C VAL A 5 2.39 0.73 -8.98
N GLU A 6 3.44 1.11 -9.71
CA GLU A 6 4.30 0.17 -10.44
C GLU A 6 5.01 -0.81 -9.48
N GLY A 7 5.48 -0.31 -8.34
CA GLY A 7 6.06 -1.12 -7.28
C GLY A 7 5.07 -2.15 -6.72
N ILE A 8 3.80 -1.77 -6.51
CA ILE A 8 2.72 -2.69 -6.11
C ILE A 8 2.46 -3.74 -7.19
N TYR A 9 2.46 -3.34 -8.46
CA TYR A 9 2.34 -4.27 -9.57
C TYR A 9 3.48 -5.31 -9.57
N VAL A 10 4.73 -4.87 -9.46
CA VAL A 10 5.90 -5.75 -9.36
C VAL A 10 5.80 -6.64 -8.12
N TYR A 11 5.46 -6.04 -6.96
CA TYR A 11 5.28 -6.75 -5.70
C TYR A 11 4.31 -7.92 -5.84
N LYS A 12 3.16 -7.71 -6.51
CA LYS A 12 2.11 -8.73 -6.65
C LYS A 12 2.37 -9.73 -7.78
N THR A 13 3.03 -9.33 -8.86
CA THR A 13 3.18 -10.17 -10.07
C THR A 13 4.55 -10.84 -10.20
N GLN A 14 5.57 -10.33 -9.53
CA GLN A 14 6.94 -10.88 -9.55
C GLN A 14 7.34 -11.37 -8.17
N LYS A 15 6.73 -12.47 -7.71
CA LYS A 15 6.87 -13.02 -6.35
C LYS A 15 8.34 -13.22 -5.94
N ASP A 16 9.13 -13.95 -6.74
CA ASP A 16 10.50 -14.29 -6.35
C ASP A 16 11.45 -13.10 -6.33
N PHE A 17 11.30 -12.18 -7.28
CA PHE A 17 12.03 -10.92 -7.27
C PHE A 17 11.69 -10.11 -6.00
N SER A 18 10.40 -9.97 -5.72
CA SER A 18 9.91 -9.20 -4.57
C SER A 18 10.38 -9.78 -3.23
N LYS A 19 10.35 -11.11 -3.06
CA LYS A 19 10.90 -11.78 -1.87
C LYS A 19 12.39 -11.52 -1.69
N LYS A 20 13.19 -11.58 -2.76
CA LYS A 20 14.62 -11.27 -2.71
C LYS A 20 14.88 -9.82 -2.27
N VAL A 21 14.10 -8.88 -2.82
CA VAL A 21 14.17 -7.46 -2.42
C VAL A 21 13.81 -7.31 -0.94
N ILE A 22 12.73 -7.92 -0.48
CA ILE A 22 12.30 -7.88 0.94
C ILE A 22 13.40 -8.43 1.85
N ALA A 23 13.94 -9.62 1.56
CA ALA A 23 15.01 -10.24 2.34
C ALA A 23 16.24 -9.31 2.46
N ASN A 24 16.65 -8.70 1.35
CA ASN A 24 17.79 -7.80 1.29
C ASN A 24 17.58 -6.53 2.13
N TYR A 25 16.43 -5.85 1.98
CA TYR A 25 16.17 -4.59 2.68
C TYR A 25 15.81 -4.78 4.16
N MET A 26 15.14 -5.88 4.51
CA MET A 26 14.81 -6.22 5.90
C MET A 26 15.97 -6.91 6.63
N ARG A 27 17.05 -7.27 5.93
CA ARG A 27 18.21 -8.03 6.45
C ARG A 27 17.80 -9.35 7.12
N VAL A 28 16.83 -10.03 6.51
CA VAL A 28 16.31 -11.32 6.98
C VAL A 28 16.88 -12.42 6.08
N ASN A 29 17.59 -13.37 6.69
CA ASN A 29 18.16 -14.53 5.99
C ASN A 29 17.22 -15.75 6.00
N ASP A 30 16.19 -15.71 6.85
CA ASP A 30 15.16 -16.74 6.90
C ASP A 30 14.20 -16.59 5.72
N LEU A 31 14.40 -17.42 4.69
CA LEU A 31 13.61 -17.36 3.46
C LEU A 31 12.19 -17.90 3.65
N GLU A 32 11.96 -18.75 4.64
CA GLU A 32 10.63 -19.28 4.95
C GLU A 32 9.78 -18.18 5.59
N ALA A 33 10.32 -17.48 6.59
CA ALA A 33 9.67 -16.32 7.19
C ALA A 33 9.35 -15.21 6.17
N VAL A 34 10.23 -15.01 5.18
CA VAL A 34 9.99 -14.06 4.07
C VAL A 34 8.86 -14.54 3.15
N ASP A 35 8.79 -15.83 2.82
CA ASP A 35 7.71 -16.36 1.99
C ASP A 35 6.36 -16.25 2.70
N ASP A 36 6.29 -16.65 3.98
CA ASP A 36 5.06 -16.57 4.78
C ASP A 36 4.56 -15.13 4.90
N SER A 37 5.46 -14.20 5.23
CA SER A 37 5.15 -12.77 5.28
C SER A 37 4.65 -12.27 3.93
N TYR A 38 5.34 -12.63 2.83
CA TYR A 38 4.91 -12.25 1.50
C TYR A 38 3.51 -12.80 1.18
N GLN A 39 3.24 -14.08 1.47
CA GLN A 39 1.94 -14.69 1.20
C GLN A 39 0.82 -14.02 2.01
N PHE A 40 1.09 -13.62 3.24
CA PHE A 40 0.14 -12.86 4.05
C PHE A 40 -0.11 -11.46 3.48
N PHE A 41 0.92 -10.63 3.34
CA PHE A 41 0.78 -9.22 2.99
C PHE A 41 0.37 -8.98 1.52
N SER A 42 0.77 -9.84 0.58
CA SER A 42 0.45 -9.66 -0.85
C SER A 42 -1.05 -9.66 -1.16
N ARG A 43 -1.83 -10.32 -0.29
CA ARG A 43 -3.31 -10.35 -0.34
C ARG A 43 -3.93 -9.07 0.22
N LEU A 44 -3.25 -8.39 1.15
CA LEU A 44 -3.74 -7.19 1.81
C LEU A 44 -3.44 -5.91 1.02
N VAL A 45 -2.37 -5.90 0.22
CA VAL A 45 -2.01 -4.72 -0.58
C VAL A 45 -2.95 -4.57 -1.79
N PRO A 46 -3.76 -3.49 -1.88
CA PRO A 46 -4.66 -3.28 -3.01
C PRO A 46 -3.89 -2.83 -4.26
N SER A 47 -4.34 -3.24 -5.45
CA SER A 47 -3.75 -2.79 -6.72
C SER A 47 -3.99 -1.30 -7.00
N LYS A 48 -5.10 -0.76 -6.48
CA LYS A 48 -5.43 0.67 -6.49
C LYS A 48 -5.26 1.20 -5.07
N PRO A 49 -4.12 1.81 -4.72
CA PRO A 49 -3.76 2.12 -3.33
C PRO A 49 -4.45 3.38 -2.81
N TYR A 50 -5.78 3.41 -2.84
CA TYR A 50 -6.56 4.48 -2.23
C TYR A 50 -6.46 4.40 -0.70
N PRO A 51 -6.10 5.49 0.00
CA PRO A 51 -6.22 5.52 1.45
C PRO A 51 -7.70 5.56 1.85
N THR A 52 -8.01 5.02 3.03
CA THR A 52 -9.38 4.98 3.56
C THR A 52 -9.56 6.07 4.61
N LEU A 53 -10.51 6.99 4.39
CA LEU A 53 -10.79 8.06 5.35
C LEU A 53 -11.32 7.51 6.68
N GLU A 54 -12.12 6.43 6.64
CA GLU A 54 -12.56 5.76 7.86
C GLU A 54 -11.38 5.16 8.64
N GLY A 55 -10.38 4.58 7.97
CA GLY A 55 -9.19 4.05 8.65
C GLY A 55 -8.40 5.16 9.35
N ILE A 56 -8.27 6.32 8.71
CA ILE A 56 -7.61 7.48 9.30
C ILE A 56 -8.42 8.01 10.50
N LYS A 57 -9.75 8.05 10.39
CA LYS A 57 -10.64 8.46 11.49
C LYS A 57 -10.48 7.57 12.72
N GLU A 58 -10.45 6.25 12.54
CA GLU A 58 -10.23 5.31 13.64
C GLU A 58 -8.84 5.51 14.28
N ALA A 59 -7.80 5.71 13.47
CA ALA A 59 -6.46 6.01 13.98
C ALA A 59 -6.42 7.33 14.76
N LEU A 60 -7.13 8.38 14.30
CA LEU A 60 -7.25 9.65 15.01
C LEU A 60 -8.01 9.50 16.34
N ALA A 61 -9.01 8.62 16.40
CA ALA A 61 -9.74 8.30 17.62
C ALA A 61 -8.85 7.60 18.65
N GLU A 62 -8.01 6.64 18.23
CA GLU A 62 -7.03 5.98 19.09
C GLU A 62 -5.97 6.98 19.60
N ILE A 63 -5.43 7.81 18.71
CA ILE A 63 -4.45 8.85 19.11
C ILE A 63 -5.08 9.83 20.10
N ALA A 64 -6.37 10.16 19.95
CA ALA A 64 -7.08 11.07 20.84
C ALA A 64 -7.19 10.59 22.29
N GLU A 65 -6.97 9.31 22.57
CA GLU A 65 -6.87 8.79 23.94
C GLU A 65 -5.67 9.36 24.69
N THR A 66 -4.58 9.67 23.97
CA THR A 66 -3.32 10.16 24.56
C THR A 66 -2.97 11.60 24.17
N ASP A 67 -3.36 12.05 22.97
CA ASP A 67 -3.26 13.45 22.53
C ASP A 67 -4.65 14.01 22.16
N PRO A 68 -5.28 14.77 23.08
CA PRO A 68 -6.58 15.39 22.85
C PRO A 68 -6.72 16.22 21.57
N LYS A 69 -5.62 16.75 21.02
CA LYS A 69 -5.64 17.55 19.77
C LYS A 69 -6.12 16.76 18.56
N ALA A 70 -5.96 15.43 18.57
CA ALA A 70 -6.40 14.58 17.48
C ALA A 70 -7.92 14.56 17.31
N ARG A 71 -8.71 14.85 18.36
CA ARG A 71 -10.19 14.86 18.31
C ARG A 71 -10.77 15.86 17.30
N SER A 72 -10.08 16.98 17.07
CA SER A 72 -10.52 18.02 16.15
C SER A 72 -9.94 17.87 14.75
N ALA A 73 -9.01 16.94 14.54
CA ALA A 73 -8.38 16.74 13.25
C ALA A 73 -9.34 16.00 12.31
N ARG A 74 -9.35 16.36 11.03
CA ARG A 74 -10.23 15.72 10.04
C ARG A 74 -9.43 14.72 9.22
N PRO A 75 -9.98 13.54 8.87
CA PRO A 75 -9.29 12.56 8.05
C PRO A 75 -8.75 13.12 6.72
N GLU A 76 -9.49 14.05 6.11
CA GLU A 76 -9.13 14.70 4.85
C GLU A 76 -7.89 15.59 4.96
N ASP A 77 -7.53 16.03 6.16
CA ASP A 77 -6.29 16.79 6.39
C ASP A 77 -5.04 15.91 6.26
N PHE A 78 -5.19 14.58 6.25
CA PHE A 78 -4.10 13.60 6.19
C PHE A 78 -4.07 12.76 4.92
N ALA A 79 -5.05 12.91 4.02
CA ALA A 79 -5.14 12.12 2.80
C ALA A 79 -5.51 12.96 1.58
N ASP A 80 -4.65 12.90 0.56
CA ASP A 80 -4.95 13.41 -0.77
C ASP A 80 -5.22 12.25 -1.72
N LEU A 81 -6.50 12.10 -2.08
CA LEU A 81 -6.96 11.04 -2.99
C LEU A 81 -6.65 11.34 -4.46
N SER A 82 -6.36 12.60 -4.81
CA SER A 82 -6.24 13.04 -6.20
C SER A 82 -5.12 12.31 -6.95
N PHE A 83 -4.00 12.03 -6.28
CA PHE A 83 -2.85 11.36 -6.89
C PHE A 83 -3.14 9.94 -7.36
N VAL A 84 -3.92 9.17 -6.60
CA VAL A 84 -4.31 7.81 -7.01
C VAL A 84 -5.44 7.88 -8.03
N LYS A 85 -6.39 8.80 -7.81
CA LYS A 85 -7.52 9.04 -8.70
C LYS A 85 -7.09 9.39 -10.12
N GLU A 86 -6.12 10.28 -10.29
CA GLU A 86 -5.58 10.65 -11.61
C GLU A 86 -5.02 9.42 -12.37
N LEU A 87 -4.32 8.54 -11.67
CA LEU A 87 -3.74 7.32 -12.28
C LEU A 87 -4.80 6.26 -12.59
N ASP A 88 -5.83 6.18 -11.75
CA ASP A 88 -6.94 5.27 -11.95
C ASP A 88 -7.80 5.70 -13.15
N GLU A 89 -8.24 6.96 -13.16
CA GLU A 89 -9.09 7.53 -14.23
C GLU A 89 -8.37 7.60 -15.58
N SER A 90 -7.05 7.79 -15.59
CA SER A 90 -6.26 7.70 -16.83
C SER A 90 -6.10 6.27 -17.36
N GLY A 91 -6.55 5.25 -16.62
CA GLY A 91 -6.41 3.84 -16.96
C GLY A 91 -4.99 3.30 -16.80
N PHE A 92 -4.07 4.09 -16.22
CA PHE A 92 -2.68 3.68 -16.01
C PHE A 92 -2.58 2.43 -15.13
N ILE A 93 -3.33 2.37 -14.03
CA ILE A 93 -3.30 1.23 -13.11
C ILE A 93 -3.80 -0.04 -13.80
N ASP A 94 -4.97 0.04 -14.46
CA ASP A 94 -5.55 -1.11 -15.15
C ASP A 94 -4.67 -1.60 -16.31
N ALA A 95 -3.95 -0.71 -16.99
CA ALA A 95 -3.03 -1.06 -18.07
C ALA A 95 -1.87 -1.96 -17.60
N LEU A 96 -1.38 -1.80 -16.37
CA LEU A 96 -0.33 -2.66 -15.81
C LEU A 96 -0.78 -4.12 -15.71
N TYR A 97 -2.06 -4.37 -15.41
CA TYR A 97 -2.59 -5.71 -15.17
C TYR A 97 -3.23 -6.37 -16.41
N LYS A 98 -3.40 -5.63 -17.51
CA LYS A 98 -4.03 -6.15 -18.73
C LYS A 98 -3.16 -7.13 -19.52
N GLY A 99 -1.87 -7.24 -19.22
CA GLY A 99 -0.93 -8.12 -19.91
C GLY A 99 -0.70 -7.71 -21.37
N LYS A 100 0.56 -7.61 -21.79
CA LYS A 100 0.85 -7.81 -23.22
C LYS A 100 0.52 -9.28 -23.50
N LYS A 101 -0.46 -9.53 -24.37
CA LYS A 101 -0.56 -10.82 -25.09
C LYS A 101 0.75 -11.11 -25.80
#